data_AF-A0A2G9M357-F1
#
_entry.id   AF-A0A2G9M357-F1
#
_cell.length_a   1.000
_cell.length_b   1.000
_cell.length_c   1.000
_cell.angle_alpha   90.00
_cell.angle_beta   90.00
_cell.angle_gamma   90.00
#
_symmetry.space_group_name_H-M   'P 1'
#
loop_
_entity.id
_entity.type
_entity.pdbx_description
1 polymer ?
#
loop_
_entity_poly.entity_id
_entity_poly.type
_entity_poly.pdbx_seq_one_letter_code
_entity_poly.pdbx_strand_id
1 'polypeptide(L)'
;MGSANNLEKDIALIKERNLRVELDKAWETSLTRKVIIAILTYFVIVLFFFFADLPKPFINSIVPTIGFVLSTLSLSYFKKIWIRYNQ
;
A
#
# COMPACT_ATOMS: atom_id res chain seq x y z
N MET A 1 9.10 -24.87 38.67
CA MET A 1 9.43 -23.63 37.94
C MET A 1 9.22 -23.85 36.44
N GLY A 2 8.05 -23.77 35.83
CA GLY A 2 6.70 -23.42 36.25
C GLY A 2 6.02 -22.96 34.97
N SER A 3 5.16 -23.80 34.36
CA SER A 3 4.54 -23.60 33.03
C SER A 3 4.04 -22.16 32.76
N ALA A 4 3.56 -21.48 33.81
CA ALA A 4 3.16 -20.07 33.79
C ALA A 4 4.25 -19.10 33.29
N ASN A 5 5.51 -19.27 33.69
CA ASN A 5 6.61 -18.38 33.25
C ASN A 5 6.96 -18.57 31.77
N ASN A 6 6.70 -19.74 31.20
CA ASN A 6 6.90 -19.99 29.77
C ASN A 6 5.74 -19.39 28.97
N LEU A 7 4.51 -19.54 29.44
CA LEU A 7 3.33 -18.91 28.84
C LEU A 7 3.43 -17.38 28.83
N GLU A 8 3.93 -16.76 29.89
CA GLU A 8 4.16 -15.31 29.92
C GLU A 8 5.18 -14.84 28.87
N LYS A 9 6.27 -15.62 28.69
CA LYS A 9 7.28 -15.35 27.65
C LYS A 9 6.71 -15.50 26.24
N ASP A 10 5.92 -16.54 26.00
CA ASP A 10 5.28 -16.78 24.71
C ASP A 10 4.28 -15.68 24.37
N ILE A 11 3.49 -15.22 25.35
CA ILE A 11 2.57 -14.09 25.19
C ILE A 11 3.34 -12.80 24.88
N ALA A 12 4.47 -12.55 25.54
CA ALA A 12 5.30 -11.37 25.27
C ALA A 12 5.85 -11.40 23.83
N LEU A 13 6.37 -12.56 23.39
CA LEU A 13 6.87 -12.76 22.02
C LEU A 13 5.78 -12.57 20.96
N ILE A 14 4.57 -13.10 21.21
CA ILE A 14 3.43 -12.94 20.30
C ILE A 14 3.03 -11.46 20.22
N LYS A 15 2.95 -10.76 21.35
CA LYS A 15 2.60 -9.32 21.36
C LYS A 15 3.63 -8.47 20.61
N GLU A 16 4.91 -8.72 20.82
CA GLU A 16 5.99 -8.01 20.12
C GLU A 16 5.91 -8.25 18.60
N ARG A 17 5.68 -9.49 18.20
CA ARG A 17 5.57 -9.85 16.78
C ARG A 17 4.31 -9.28 16.15
N ASN A 18 3.18 -9.29 16.85
CA ASN A 18 1.94 -8.66 16.40
C ASN A 18 2.10 -7.14 16.26
N LEU A 19 2.79 -6.49 17.19
CA LEU A 19 3.07 -5.05 17.11
C LEU A 19 3.81 -4.69 15.81
N ARG A 20 4.86 -5.46 15.46
CA ARG A 20 5.58 -5.26 14.19
C ARG A 20 4.64 -5.43 12.98
N VAL A 21 3.87 -6.51 12.96
CA VAL A 21 2.93 -6.80 11.87
C VAL A 21 1.86 -5.72 11.71
N GLU A 22 1.31 -5.20 12.81
CA GLU A 22 0.32 -4.14 12.76
C GLU A 22 0.91 -2.81 12.30
N LEU A 23 2.16 -2.49 12.67
CA LEU A 23 2.88 -1.33 12.13
C LEU A 23 3.12 -1.46 10.63
N ASP A 24 3.54 -2.63 10.15
CA ASP A 24 3.74 -2.89 8.72
C ASP A 24 2.43 -2.78 7.94
N LYS A 25 1.33 -3.34 8.46
CA LYS A 25 -0.02 -3.18 7.86
C LYS A 25 -0.46 -1.71 7.84
N ALA A 26 -0.22 -0.98 8.92
CA ALA A 26 -0.55 0.44 9.00
C ALA A 26 0.24 1.25 7.97
N TRP A 27 1.54 0.94 7.79
CA TRP A 27 2.35 1.53 6.72
C TRP A 27 1.84 1.20 5.33
N GLU A 28 1.52 -0.07 5.06
CA GLU A 28 1.04 -0.51 3.75
C GLU A 28 -0.30 0.13 3.37
N THR A 29 -1.16 0.37 4.36
CA THR A 29 -2.47 1.01 4.19
C THR A 29 -2.43 2.54 4.30
N SER A 30 -1.31 3.10 4.76
CA SER A 30 -1.14 4.53 4.97
C SER A 30 -1.35 5.35 3.69
N LEU A 31 -1.94 6.54 3.86
CA LEU A 31 -2.03 7.53 2.79
C LEU A 31 -0.63 7.99 2.34
N THR A 32 0.33 8.04 3.26
CA THR A 32 1.73 8.42 3.01
C THR A 32 2.36 7.57 1.90
N ARG A 33 2.26 6.24 2.00
CA ARG A 33 2.78 5.34 0.96
C ARG A 33 2.10 5.58 -0.39
N LYS A 34 0.78 5.78 -0.39
CA LYS A 34 0.02 6.04 -1.63
C LYS A 34 0.45 7.35 -2.31
N VAL A 35 0.66 8.41 -1.54
CA VAL A 35 1.14 9.71 -2.04
C VAL A 35 2.56 9.59 -2.60
N ILE A 36 3.47 8.91 -1.89
CA ILE A 36 4.85 8.69 -2.37
C ILE A 36 4.83 7.94 -3.71
N ILE A 37 4.07 6.84 -3.81
CA ILE A 37 3.99 6.09 -5.06
C ILE A 37 3.37 6.94 -6.17
N ALA A 38 2.31 7.69 -5.90
CA ALA A 38 1.68 8.57 -6.89
C ALA A 38 2.65 9.63 -7.43
N ILE A 39 3.44 10.27 -6.56
CA ILE A 39 4.45 11.27 -6.96
C ILE A 39 5.54 10.62 -7.82
N LEU A 40 6.07 9.47 -7.39
CA LEU A 40 7.10 8.74 -8.14
C LEU A 40 6.59 8.29 -9.51
N THR A 41 5.37 7.74 -9.57
CA THR A 41 4.73 7.34 -10.83
C THR A 41 4.53 8.54 -11.75
N TYR A 42 4.04 9.67 -11.24
CA TYR A 42 3.90 10.90 -12.02
C TYR A 42 5.24 11.33 -12.61
N PHE A 43 6.29 11.37 -11.78
CA PHE A 43 7.62 11.79 -12.20
C PHE A 43 8.20 10.90 -13.31
N VAL A 44 8.10 9.58 -13.14
CA VAL A 44 8.56 8.60 -14.15
C VAL A 44 7.82 8.80 -15.48
N ILE A 45 6.50 9.01 -15.46
CA ILE A 45 5.71 9.19 -16.68
C ILE A 45 5.99 10.53 -17.36
N VAL A 46 6.15 11.61 -16.58
CA VAL A 46 6.56 12.92 -17.12
C VAL A 46 7.92 12.82 -17.81
N LEU A 47 8.91 12.18 -17.16
CA LEU A 47 10.22 11.96 -17.78
C LEU A 47 10.09 11.16 -19.08
N PHE A 48 9.34 10.06 -19.06
CA PHE A 48 9.11 9.24 -20.25
C PHE A 48 8.49 10.06 -21.40
N PHE A 49 7.45 10.87 -21.12
CA PHE A 49 6.82 11.71 -22.15
C PHE A 49 7.72 12.84 -22.64
N PHE A 50 8.59 13.36 -21.79
CA PHE A 50 9.60 14.35 -22.17
C PHE A 50 10.65 13.75 -23.13
N PHE A 51 11.16 12.55 -22.82
CA PHE A 51 12.12 11.86 -23.70
C PHE A 51 11.50 11.34 -25.00
N ALA A 52 10.22 10.99 -24.97
CA ALA A 52 9.48 10.51 -26.14
C ALA A 52 8.92 11.64 -27.04
N ASP A 53 9.22 12.90 -26.71
CA ASP A 53 8.76 14.11 -27.41
C ASP A 53 7.23 14.14 -27.63
N LEU A 54 6.49 13.64 -26.62
CA LEU A 54 5.04 13.57 -26.66
C LEU A 54 4.41 14.92 -26.30
N PRO A 55 3.29 15.29 -26.95
CA PRO A 55 2.65 16.56 -26.68
C PRO A 55 2.13 16.63 -25.23
N LYS A 56 2.27 17.79 -24.60
CA LYS A 56 1.74 18.10 -23.25
C LYS A 56 2.12 17.06 -22.17
N PRO A 57 3.43 16.80 -21.94
CA PRO A 57 3.90 15.73 -21.06
C PRO A 57 3.37 15.84 -19.63
N PHE A 58 3.22 17.06 -19.10
CA PHE A 58 2.71 17.32 -17.74
C PHE A 58 1.21 17.09 -17.56
N ILE A 59 0.41 17.26 -18.62
CA ILE A 59 -1.06 17.06 -18.58
C ILE A 59 -1.38 15.59 -18.86
N ASN A 60 -0.72 15.01 -19.86
CA ASN A 60 -1.00 13.64 -20.26
C ASN A 60 -0.52 12.62 -19.23
N SER A 61 0.47 12.96 -18.38
CA SER A 61 0.90 12.11 -17.26
C SER A 61 -0.09 12.06 -16.09
N ILE A 62 -1.07 12.98 -16.04
CA ILE A 62 -2.12 13.00 -15.01
C ILE A 62 -3.04 11.78 -15.17
N VAL A 63 -3.41 11.44 -16.41
CA VAL A 63 -4.31 10.32 -16.72
C VAL A 63 -3.82 8.99 -16.14
N PRO A 64 -2.60 8.52 -16.44
CA PRO A 64 -2.09 7.27 -15.87
C PRO A 64 -1.80 7.35 -14.37
N THR A 65 -1.44 8.53 -13.84
CA THR A 65 -1.27 8.72 -12.39
C THR A 65 -2.61 8.56 -11.64
N ILE A 66 -3.67 9.19 -12.14
CA ILE A 66 -5.03 9.06 -11.60
C ILE A 66 -5.53 7.62 -11.77
N GLY A 67 -5.30 6.99 -12.93
CA GLY A 67 -5.65 5.60 -13.16
C GLY A 67 -4.99 4.65 -12.15
N PHE A 68 -3.72 4.87 -11.83
CA PHE A 68 -3.01 4.12 -10.79
C PHE A 68 -3.60 4.38 -9.40
N VAL A 69 -3.84 5.64 -9.01
CA VAL A 69 -4.43 5.94 -7.70
C VAL A 69 -5.83 5.32 -7.55
N LEU A 70 -6.67 5.44 -8.58
CA LEU A 70 -8.01 4.84 -8.59
C LEU A 70 -7.95 3.31 -8.48
N SER A 71 -6.98 2.64 -9.11
CA SER A 71 -6.83 1.19 -8.99
C SER A 71 -6.48 0.77 -7.56
N THR A 72 -5.61 1.52 -6.87
CA THR A 72 -5.27 1.21 -5.46
C THR A 72 -6.48 1.34 -4.52
N LEU A 73 -7.41 2.25 -4.81
CA LEU A 73 -8.63 2.45 -4.02
C LEU A 73 -9.71 1.42 -4.37
N SER A 74 -9.91 1.13 -5.65
CA SER A 74 -10.95 0.20 -6.11
C SER A 74 -10.65 -1.26 -5.75
N LEU A 75 -9.39 -1.69 -5.83
CA LEU A 75 -8.97 -3.05 -5.44
C LEU A 75 -9.30 -3.36 -3.98
N SER A 76 -9.21 -2.37 -3.09
CA SER A 76 -9.57 -2.51 -1.68
C SER A 76 -11.06 -2.81 -1.50
N TYR A 77 -11.91 -2.21 -2.34
CA TYR A 77 -13.35 -2.42 -2.36
C TYR A 77 -13.71 -3.79 -2.96
N PHE A 78 -13.14 -4.13 -4.12
CA PHE A 78 -13.36 -5.44 -4.75
C PHE A 78 -12.88 -6.60 -3.87
N LYS A 79 -11.78 -6.45 -3.13
CA LYS A 79 -11.33 -7.44 -2.15
C LYS A 79 -12.39 -7.73 -1.08
N LYS A 80 -13.06 -6.69 -0.55
CA LYS A 80 -14.13 -6.86 0.46
C LYS A 80 -15.32 -7.62 -0.12
N ILE A 81 -15.69 -7.33 -1.36
CA ILE A 81 -16.75 -8.03 -2.07
C ILE A 81 -16.38 -9.51 -2.26
N TRP A 82 -15.18 -9.78 -2.77
CA TRP A 82 -14.72 -11.15 -3.02
C TRP A 82 -14.71 -11.99 -1.74
N ILE A 83 -14.18 -11.46 -0.63
CA ILE A 83 -14.21 -12.16 0.67
C ILE A 83 -15.65 -12.50 1.09
N ARG A 84 -16.61 -11.58 0.92
CA ARG A 84 -18.01 -11.83 1.28
C ARG A 84 -18.66 -12.95 0.45
N TYR A 85 -18.24 -13.13 -0.80
CA TYR A 85 -18.78 -14.17 -1.68
C TYR A 85 -18.07 -15.52 -1.54
N ASN A 86 -16.78 -15.53 -1.16
CA ASN A 86 -15.95 -16.72 -1.06
C ASN A 86 -15.77 -17.25 0.37
N GLN A 87 -16.37 -16.60 1.37
CA GLN A 87 -16.39 -16.99 2.78
C GLN A 87 -17.79 -17.42 3.17
#